data_AF-A5IXG1-F1
#
_entry.id   AF-A5IXG1-F1
#
_cell.length_a   1.000
_cell.length_b   1.000
_cell.length_c   1.000
_cell.angle_alpha   90.00
_cell.angle_beta   90.00
_cell.angle_gamma   90.00
#
_symmetry.space_group_name_H-M   'P 1'
#
loop_
_entity.id
_entity.type
_entity.pdbx_description
1 polymer ?
#
loop_
_entity_poly.entity_id
_entity_poly.type
_entity_poly.pdbx_seq_one_letter_code
_entity_poly.pdbx_strand_id
1 'polypeptide(L)'
;MTVPKNTVQVPSQLPLKVNSLFEAFKGISEEKIENLDKWDVSNVTNLSSTFYEAKNFNQSLDNWNTINVTDMSSTFSEAIKFNSSIKEWKTDNVKTMYSMFAGAIAFNQDVNDWNTKKVTDMTDLFWEAKSFNKPLNKWEVSNVTSMYRMFSEAEAFNQDISGWNTEKVETMFGMFGGA
;
A
#
# COMPACT_ATOMS: atom_id res chain seq x y z
N MET A 1 5.73 -16.10 -6.87
CA MET A 1 5.21 -16.36 -8.23
C MET A 1 5.36 -15.08 -9.02
N THR A 2 5.56 -15.12 -10.33
CA THR A 2 5.60 -13.92 -11.18
C THR A 2 4.82 -14.18 -12.47
N VAL A 3 4.09 -13.19 -12.98
CA VAL A 3 3.35 -13.29 -14.24
C VAL A 3 3.97 -12.40 -15.33
N PRO A 4 3.78 -12.70 -16.62
CA PRO A 4 4.17 -11.79 -17.70
C PRO A 4 3.52 -10.42 -17.57
N LYS A 5 4.23 -9.36 -17.97
CA LYS A 5 3.75 -7.96 -17.84
C LYS A 5 2.45 -7.68 -18.60
N ASN A 6 2.17 -8.41 -19.67
CA ASN A 6 0.96 -8.30 -20.50
C ASN A 6 -0.13 -9.31 -20.11
N THR A 7 -0.14 -9.78 -18.85
CA THR A 7 -1.15 -10.73 -18.37
C THR A 7 -2.51 -10.04 -18.25
N VAL A 8 -3.43 -10.38 -19.16
CA VAL A 8 -4.82 -9.88 -19.16
C VAL A 8 -5.76 -10.70 -18.28
N GLN A 9 -5.38 -11.93 -17.93
CA GLN A 9 -6.21 -12.86 -17.17
C GLN A 9 -5.34 -13.79 -16.32
N VAL A 10 -5.80 -14.08 -15.11
CA VAL A 10 -5.25 -15.12 -14.23
C VAL A 10 -6.24 -16.27 -14.05
N PRO A 11 -5.81 -17.44 -13.53
CA PRO A 11 -6.74 -18.49 -13.12
C PRO A 11 -7.78 -17.97 -12.14
N SER A 12 -8.99 -18.53 -12.14
CA SER A 12 -10.09 -18.10 -11.26
C SER A 12 -9.87 -18.36 -9.78
N GLN A 13 -8.82 -19.11 -9.43
CA GLN A 13 -8.44 -19.43 -8.05
C GLN A 13 -6.94 -19.28 -7.89
N LEU A 14 -6.53 -18.65 -6.80
CA LEU A 14 -5.15 -18.69 -6.34
C LEU A 14 -4.85 -20.08 -5.77
N PRO A 15 -3.75 -20.76 -6.16
CA PRO A 15 -3.44 -22.06 -5.58
C PRO A 15 -3.24 -21.97 -4.06
N LEU A 16 -3.84 -22.88 -3.29
CA LEU A 16 -3.86 -22.85 -1.81
C LEU A 16 -2.48 -22.78 -1.15
N LYS A 17 -1.44 -23.26 -1.84
CA LYS A 17 -0.05 -23.22 -1.35
C LYS A 17 0.62 -21.85 -1.47
N VAL A 18 -0.01 -20.88 -2.15
CA VAL A 18 0.56 -19.53 -2.29
C VAL A 18 0.30 -18.75 -1.01
N ASN A 19 1.38 -18.40 -0.32
CA ASN A 19 1.37 -17.56 0.87
C ASN A 19 2.09 -16.21 0.65
N SER A 20 2.56 -15.95 -0.57
CA SER A 20 3.27 -14.72 -0.93
C SER A 20 2.98 -14.33 -2.38
N LEU A 21 2.64 -13.06 -2.56
CA LEU A 21 2.51 -12.42 -3.87
C LEU A 21 3.69 -11.49 -4.17
N PHE A 22 4.83 -11.70 -3.51
CA PHE A 22 6.04 -10.91 -3.74
C PHE A 22 6.36 -10.80 -5.23
N GLU A 23 6.35 -9.55 -5.72
CA GLU A 23 6.57 -9.17 -7.13
C GLU A 23 5.66 -9.85 -8.17
N ALA A 24 4.52 -10.42 -7.75
CA ALA A 24 3.71 -11.27 -8.62
C ALA A 24 3.23 -10.55 -9.90
N PHE A 25 2.89 -9.26 -9.79
CA PHE A 25 2.42 -8.39 -10.88
C PHE A 25 3.33 -7.17 -11.08
N LYS A 26 4.61 -7.28 -10.70
CA LYS A 26 5.59 -6.21 -10.89
C LYS A 26 5.66 -5.78 -12.35
N GLY A 27 5.41 -4.49 -12.60
CA GLY A 27 5.44 -3.89 -13.92
C GLY A 27 4.33 -4.35 -14.86
N ILE A 28 3.19 -4.85 -14.34
CA ILE A 28 2.04 -5.19 -15.18
C ILE A 28 1.60 -3.95 -16.00
N SER A 29 1.39 -4.15 -17.30
CA SER A 29 0.96 -3.11 -18.24
C SER A 29 -0.54 -2.88 -18.25
N GLU A 30 -1.31 -3.84 -17.77
CA GLU A 30 -2.76 -3.84 -17.82
C GLU A 30 -3.39 -2.99 -16.71
N GLU A 31 -4.48 -2.29 -17.04
CA GLU A 31 -5.28 -1.58 -16.05
C GLU A 31 -6.04 -2.54 -15.13
N LYS A 32 -6.51 -3.66 -15.71
CA LYS A 32 -7.31 -4.69 -15.06
C LYS A 32 -6.87 -6.06 -15.53
N ILE A 33 -6.93 -7.04 -14.64
CA ILE A 33 -6.60 -8.43 -14.87
C ILE A 33 -7.84 -9.26 -14.55
N GLU A 34 -8.35 -9.97 -15.55
CA GLU A 34 -9.53 -10.79 -15.41
C GLU A 34 -9.30 -11.91 -14.37
N ASN A 35 -10.30 -12.12 -13.50
CA ASN A 35 -10.34 -13.08 -12.40
C ASN A 35 -9.44 -12.76 -11.18
N LEU A 36 -8.66 -11.69 -11.21
CA LEU A 36 -7.81 -11.33 -10.07
C LEU A 36 -8.62 -11.01 -8.81
N ASP A 37 -9.80 -10.42 -8.99
CA ASP A 37 -10.77 -10.09 -7.95
C ASP A 37 -11.39 -11.32 -7.28
N LYS A 38 -11.26 -12.51 -7.90
CA LYS A 38 -11.79 -13.79 -7.39
C LYS A 38 -10.81 -14.54 -6.50
N TRP A 39 -9.56 -14.08 -6.42
CA TRP A 39 -8.54 -14.74 -5.61
C TRP A 39 -8.83 -14.61 -4.12
N ASP A 40 -8.91 -15.75 -3.45
CA ASP A 40 -8.82 -15.81 -2.00
C ASP A 40 -7.35 -15.65 -1.58
N VAL A 41 -7.01 -14.48 -1.05
CA VAL A 41 -5.67 -14.16 -0.55
C VAL A 41 -5.56 -14.32 0.98
N SER A 42 -6.52 -14.97 1.64
CA SER A 42 -6.52 -15.13 3.09
C SER A 42 -5.30 -15.89 3.64
N ASN A 43 -4.63 -16.72 2.82
CA ASN A 43 -3.39 -17.40 3.19
C ASN A 43 -2.12 -16.59 2.89
N VAL A 44 -2.23 -15.44 2.22
CA VAL A 44 -1.09 -14.60 1.84
C VAL A 44 -0.63 -13.79 3.04
N THR A 45 0.66 -13.88 3.36
CA THR A 45 1.29 -13.13 4.43
C THR A 45 2.16 -11.98 3.92
N ASN A 46 2.49 -11.99 2.63
CA ASN A 46 3.41 -11.05 2.00
C ASN A 46 2.85 -10.50 0.68
N LEU A 47 2.59 -9.19 0.65
CA LEU A 47 2.19 -8.42 -0.53
C LEU A 47 3.30 -7.48 -1.04
N SER A 48 4.53 -7.60 -0.53
CA SER A 48 5.57 -6.65 -0.90
C SER A 48 5.85 -6.65 -2.39
N SER A 49 5.94 -5.45 -2.96
CA SER A 49 6.19 -5.20 -4.38
C SER A 49 5.20 -5.87 -5.36
N THR A 50 4.02 -6.32 -4.90
CA THR A 50 3.07 -7.08 -5.74
C THR A 50 2.74 -6.35 -7.03
N PHE A 51 2.45 -5.05 -6.98
CA PHE A 51 2.16 -4.18 -8.13
C PHE A 51 3.21 -3.07 -8.29
N TYR A 52 4.45 -3.33 -7.84
CA TYR A 52 5.55 -2.37 -8.02
C TYR A 52 5.74 -2.03 -9.51
N GLU A 53 5.85 -0.76 -9.87
CA GLU A 53 5.94 -0.24 -11.25
C GLU A 53 4.75 -0.60 -12.15
N ALA A 54 3.61 -1.00 -11.60
CA ALA A 54 2.37 -1.28 -12.35
C ALA A 54 1.68 0.02 -12.80
N LYS A 55 2.34 0.81 -13.65
CA LYS A 55 1.98 2.21 -13.95
C LYS A 55 0.54 2.43 -14.41
N ASN A 56 -0.07 1.44 -15.07
CA ASN A 56 -1.44 1.52 -15.56
C ASN A 56 -2.48 0.87 -14.65
N PHE A 57 -2.07 0.05 -13.69
CA PHE A 57 -2.98 -0.78 -12.90
C PHE A 57 -3.92 0.10 -12.05
N ASN A 58 -5.21 -0.15 -12.17
CA ASN A 58 -6.25 0.58 -11.44
C ASN A 58 -7.52 -0.26 -11.29
N GLN A 59 -7.35 -1.51 -10.84
CA GLN A 59 -8.45 -2.41 -10.51
C GLN A 59 -8.72 -2.38 -9.00
N SER A 60 -10.00 -2.40 -8.61
CA SER A 60 -10.35 -2.57 -7.19
C SER A 60 -9.98 -3.97 -6.70
N LEU A 61 -9.43 -4.02 -5.49
CA LEU A 61 -9.03 -5.25 -4.79
C LEU A 61 -9.75 -5.37 -3.43
N ASP A 62 -10.94 -4.77 -3.29
CA ASP A 62 -11.71 -4.80 -2.03
C ASP A 62 -12.11 -6.23 -1.62
N ASN A 63 -12.22 -7.16 -2.56
CA ASN A 63 -12.53 -8.57 -2.27
C ASN A 63 -11.36 -9.35 -1.64
N TRP A 64 -10.16 -8.77 -1.62
CA TRP A 64 -8.99 -9.42 -1.06
C TRP A 64 -9.04 -9.42 0.47
N ASN A 65 -9.16 -10.61 1.05
CA ASN A 65 -9.05 -10.79 2.49
C ASN A 65 -7.57 -10.79 2.93
N THR A 66 -7.04 -9.63 3.29
CA THR A 66 -5.62 -9.47 3.70
C THR A 66 -5.35 -9.77 5.18
N ILE A 67 -6.23 -10.50 5.88
CA ILE A 67 -6.16 -10.69 7.35
C ILE A 67 -4.83 -11.22 7.87
N ASN A 68 -4.12 -12.04 7.08
CA ASN A 68 -2.84 -12.63 7.46
C ASN A 68 -1.61 -11.87 6.93
N VAL A 69 -1.81 -10.78 6.18
CA VAL A 69 -0.71 -10.00 5.61
C VAL A 69 0.06 -9.29 6.72
N THR A 70 1.38 -9.47 6.70
CA THR A 70 2.31 -8.82 7.63
C THR A 70 3.23 -7.80 6.96
N ASP A 71 3.39 -7.89 5.64
CA ASP A 71 4.28 -7.04 4.85
C ASP A 71 3.54 -6.50 3.62
N MET A 72 3.41 -5.17 3.55
CA MET A 72 2.83 -4.42 2.43
C MET A 72 3.86 -3.48 1.78
N SER A 73 5.14 -3.74 1.98
CA SER A 73 6.21 -2.85 1.51
C SER A 73 6.16 -2.70 -0.01
N SER A 74 6.15 -1.46 -0.51
CA SER A 74 6.20 -1.16 -1.95
C SER A 74 5.07 -1.79 -2.78
N THR A 75 3.96 -2.25 -2.19
CA THR A 75 2.90 -2.99 -2.91
C THR A 75 2.40 -2.24 -4.15
N PHE A 76 2.23 -0.92 -4.07
CA PHE A 76 1.81 -0.05 -5.18
C PHE A 76 2.84 1.03 -5.50
N SER A 77 4.10 0.85 -5.10
CA SER A 77 5.12 1.84 -5.42
C SER A 77 5.30 1.94 -6.95
N GLU A 78 5.37 3.16 -7.46
CA GLU A 78 5.42 3.49 -8.89
C GLU A 78 4.16 3.05 -9.69
N ALA A 79 3.05 2.70 -9.02
CA ALA A 79 1.76 2.44 -9.65
C ALA A 79 1.03 3.76 -9.93
N ILE A 80 1.57 4.53 -10.87
CA ILE A 80 1.22 5.94 -11.15
C ILE A 80 -0.30 6.21 -11.20
N LYS A 81 -1.08 5.35 -11.86
CA LYS A 81 -2.53 5.52 -12.04
C LYS A 81 -3.39 4.89 -10.95
N PHE A 82 -2.79 4.17 -10.00
CA PHE A 82 -3.55 3.42 -9.01
C PHE A 82 -4.32 4.37 -8.08
N ASN A 83 -5.64 4.31 -8.11
CA ASN A 83 -6.54 5.05 -7.24
C ASN A 83 -7.83 4.26 -6.98
N SER A 84 -7.77 2.93 -7.10
CA SER A 84 -8.92 2.06 -6.86
C SER A 84 -9.02 1.69 -5.39
N SER A 85 -10.25 1.45 -4.95
CA SER A 85 -10.55 1.13 -3.55
C SER A 85 -9.84 -0.14 -3.07
N ILE A 86 -9.28 -0.01 -1.87
CA ILE A 86 -8.65 -1.05 -1.01
C ILE A 86 -9.12 -0.87 0.45
N LYS A 87 -10.29 -0.24 0.64
CA LYS A 87 -10.82 0.11 1.96
C LYS A 87 -11.11 -1.11 2.83
N GLU A 88 -11.40 -2.25 2.19
CA GLU A 88 -11.78 -3.48 2.89
C GLU A 88 -10.57 -4.28 3.41
N TRP A 89 -9.35 -3.88 3.01
CA TRP A 89 -8.11 -4.52 3.44
C TRP A 89 -7.99 -4.49 4.96
N LYS A 90 -7.65 -5.64 5.54
CA LYS A 90 -7.36 -5.80 6.96
C LYS A 90 -5.87 -5.60 7.19
N THR A 91 -5.53 -4.68 8.10
CA THR A 91 -4.14 -4.31 8.39
C THR A 91 -3.70 -4.67 9.82
N ASP A 92 -4.54 -5.37 10.59
CA ASP A 92 -4.32 -5.70 12.00
C ASP A 92 -3.02 -6.47 12.32
N ASN A 93 -2.44 -7.10 11.30
CA ASN A 93 -1.21 -7.89 11.39
C ASN A 93 -0.03 -7.28 10.63
N VAL A 94 -0.23 -6.16 9.93
CA VAL A 94 0.81 -5.49 9.14
C VAL A 94 1.86 -4.90 10.07
N LYS A 95 3.12 -5.19 9.76
CA LYS A 95 4.29 -4.73 10.52
C LYS A 95 5.06 -3.62 9.78
N THR A 96 5.01 -3.62 8.46
CA THR A 96 5.67 -2.62 7.62
C THR A 96 4.77 -2.18 6.48
N MET A 97 4.77 -0.88 6.22
CA MET A 97 4.15 -0.25 5.05
C MET A 97 5.21 0.54 4.25
N TYR A 98 6.50 0.20 4.41
CA TYR A 98 7.63 0.85 3.73
C TYR A 98 7.32 1.13 2.26
N SER A 99 7.32 2.39 1.85
CA SER A 99 7.10 2.84 0.47
C SER A 99 5.83 2.30 -0.21
N MET A 100 4.79 1.87 0.51
CA MET A 100 3.65 1.16 -0.11
C MET A 100 3.01 1.93 -1.28
N PHE A 101 2.90 3.26 -1.19
CA PHE A 101 2.35 4.14 -2.23
C PHE A 101 3.39 5.13 -2.79
N ALA A 102 4.68 4.87 -2.60
CA ALA A 102 5.74 5.74 -3.11
C ALA A 102 5.63 5.89 -4.63
N GLY A 103 5.45 7.10 -5.16
CA GLY A 103 5.26 7.37 -6.59
C GLY A 103 3.89 6.98 -7.15
N ALA A 104 2.92 6.61 -6.31
CA ALA A 104 1.53 6.38 -6.72
C ALA A 104 0.78 7.71 -6.88
N ILE A 105 1.16 8.48 -7.90
CA ILE A 105 0.77 9.89 -8.11
C ILE A 105 -0.75 10.14 -7.98
N ALA A 106 -1.58 9.23 -8.51
CA ALA A 106 -3.04 9.37 -8.51
C ALA A 106 -3.73 8.91 -7.22
N PHE A 107 -3.00 8.26 -6.29
CA PHE A 107 -3.61 7.64 -5.12
C PHE A 107 -4.22 8.68 -4.17
N ASN A 108 -5.52 8.56 -3.92
CA ASN A 108 -6.27 9.44 -3.01
C ASN A 108 -7.48 8.71 -2.40
N GLN A 109 -7.32 7.43 -2.06
CA GLN A 109 -8.36 6.62 -1.44
C GLN A 109 -8.35 6.75 0.08
N ASP A 110 -9.54 6.61 0.69
CA ASP A 110 -9.67 6.64 2.14
C ASP A 110 -9.09 5.36 2.77
N VAL A 111 -8.09 5.55 3.63
CA VAL A 111 -7.40 4.51 4.40
C VAL A 111 -7.39 4.84 5.90
N ASN A 112 -8.23 5.76 6.33
CA ASN A 112 -8.26 6.21 7.73
C ASN A 112 -8.69 5.08 8.68
N ASP A 113 -9.50 4.13 8.21
CA ASP A 113 -9.98 3.00 9.02
C ASP A 113 -8.96 1.86 9.16
N TRP A 114 -7.76 1.98 8.58
CA TRP A 114 -6.71 0.99 8.75
C TRP A 114 -6.18 0.95 10.18
N ASN A 115 -6.01 -0.26 10.69
CA ASN A 115 -5.35 -0.53 11.95
C ASN A 115 -3.83 -0.49 11.78
N THR A 116 -3.17 0.57 12.26
CA THR A 116 -1.71 0.73 12.15
C THR A 116 -0.95 0.38 13.43
N LYS A 117 -1.63 -0.11 14.48
CA LYS A 117 -1.03 -0.28 15.82
C LYS A 117 0.22 -1.16 15.86
N LYS A 118 0.38 -2.07 14.91
CA LYS A 118 1.54 -2.99 14.81
C LYS A 118 2.59 -2.55 13.81
N VAL A 119 2.33 -1.48 13.05
CA VAL A 119 3.27 -0.96 12.05
C VAL A 119 4.42 -0.29 12.77
N THR A 120 5.65 -0.66 12.38
CA THR A 120 6.88 -0.06 12.91
C THR A 120 7.59 0.83 11.88
N ASP A 121 7.35 0.62 10.59
CA ASP A 121 8.00 1.37 9.51
C ASP A 121 6.98 1.96 8.52
N MET A 122 7.00 3.29 8.41
CA MET A 122 6.20 4.09 7.47
C MET A 122 7.10 4.96 6.57
N THR A 123 8.38 4.61 6.45
CA THR A 123 9.34 5.29 5.57
C THR A 123 8.80 5.38 4.15
N ASP A 124 8.85 6.57 3.56
CA ASP A 124 8.45 6.86 2.18
C ASP A 124 7.00 6.42 1.83
N LEU A 125 6.12 6.14 2.82
CA LEU A 125 4.80 5.52 2.58
C LEU A 125 3.98 6.22 1.49
N PHE A 126 3.94 7.56 1.53
CA PHE A 126 3.26 8.42 0.56
C PHE A 126 4.25 9.34 -0.17
N TRP A 127 5.53 8.99 -0.23
CA TRP A 127 6.52 9.77 -0.97
C TRP A 127 6.09 9.94 -2.43
N GLU A 128 6.02 11.16 -2.95
CA GLU A 128 5.51 11.48 -4.30
C GLU A 128 4.06 11.01 -4.60
N ALA A 129 3.26 10.68 -3.59
CA ALA A 129 1.82 10.42 -3.76
C ALA A 129 1.05 11.74 -3.89
N LYS A 130 1.32 12.49 -4.97
CA LYS A 130 0.95 13.91 -5.15
C LYS A 130 -0.52 14.24 -4.88
N SER A 131 -1.44 13.32 -5.20
CA SER A 131 -2.88 13.55 -5.04
C SER A 131 -3.43 13.23 -3.65
N PHE A 132 -2.63 12.61 -2.77
CA PHE A 132 -3.11 12.07 -1.51
C PHE A 132 -3.45 13.19 -0.52
N ASN A 133 -4.72 13.28 -0.13
CA ASN A 133 -5.19 14.26 0.86
C ASN A 133 -6.39 13.71 1.65
N LYS A 134 -6.24 12.51 2.21
CA LYS A 134 -7.27 11.85 3.03
C LYS A 134 -6.87 11.85 4.51
N PRO A 135 -7.85 11.99 5.42
CA PRO A 135 -7.57 12.04 6.85
C PRO A 135 -6.89 10.75 7.30
N LEU A 136 -5.94 10.89 8.24
CA LEU A 136 -5.22 9.78 8.88
C LEU A 136 -5.31 9.86 10.42
N ASN A 137 -6.29 10.61 10.93
CA ASN A 137 -6.42 10.93 12.34
C ASN A 137 -6.80 9.73 13.23
N LYS A 138 -7.21 8.60 12.63
CA LYS A 138 -7.49 7.35 13.35
C LYS A 138 -6.27 6.43 13.46
N TRP A 139 -5.17 6.73 12.78
CA TRP A 139 -3.98 5.89 12.80
C TRP A 139 -3.30 5.92 14.17
N GLU A 140 -3.06 4.73 14.72
CA GLU A 140 -2.27 4.52 15.92
C GLU A 140 -0.79 4.32 15.52
N VAL A 141 0.03 5.36 15.68
CA VAL A 141 1.44 5.37 15.24
C VAL A 141 2.46 5.25 16.37
N SER A 142 2.02 4.93 17.59
CA SER A 142 2.88 4.88 18.78
C SER A 142 3.96 3.79 18.76
N ASN A 143 3.94 2.88 17.77
CA ASN A 143 4.96 1.86 17.56
C ASN A 143 5.86 2.13 16.35
N VAL A 144 5.60 3.20 15.59
CA VAL A 144 6.40 3.57 14.43
C VAL A 144 7.74 4.13 14.88
N THR A 145 8.82 3.63 14.29
CA THR A 145 10.19 4.09 14.54
C THR A 145 10.74 4.94 13.38
N SER A 146 10.19 4.82 12.17
CA SER A 146 10.58 5.66 11.03
C SER A 146 9.38 6.22 10.27
N MET A 147 9.41 7.54 10.06
CA MET A 147 8.54 8.29 9.14
C MET A 147 9.39 9.09 8.14
N TYR A 148 10.62 8.63 7.86
CA TYR A 148 11.53 9.26 6.92
C TYR A 148 10.81 9.51 5.59
N ARG A 149 10.76 10.79 5.16
CA ARG A 149 10.13 11.25 3.90
C ARG A 149 8.69 10.75 3.65
N MET A 150 7.95 10.38 4.70
CA MET A 150 6.63 9.75 4.58
C MET A 150 5.65 10.48 3.64
N PHE A 151 5.63 11.81 3.65
CA PHE A 151 4.80 12.66 2.79
C PHE A 151 5.65 13.58 1.90
N SER A 152 6.95 13.31 1.72
CA SER A 152 7.77 14.18 0.88
C SER A 152 7.21 14.19 -0.55
N GLU A 153 7.07 15.37 -1.15
CA GLU A 153 6.48 15.59 -2.49
C GLU A 153 5.01 15.11 -2.62
N ALA A 154 4.31 14.87 -1.50
CA ALA A 154 2.86 14.64 -1.49
C ALA A 154 2.12 15.98 -1.53
N GLU A 155 2.23 16.70 -2.66
CA GLU A 155 1.84 18.11 -2.85
C GLU A 155 0.44 18.51 -2.37
N ALA A 156 -0.53 17.58 -2.34
CA ALA A 156 -1.89 17.86 -1.88
C ALA A 156 -2.11 17.65 -0.37
N PHE A 157 -1.17 17.02 0.34
CA PHE A 157 -1.39 16.55 1.71
C PHE A 157 -1.44 17.70 2.72
N ASN A 158 -2.62 17.94 3.29
CA ASN A 158 -2.82 18.99 4.30
C ASN A 158 -3.84 18.56 5.36
N GLN A 159 -3.62 17.39 5.97
CA GLN A 159 -4.52 16.80 6.95
C GLN A 159 -4.01 16.98 8.38
N ASP A 160 -4.93 17.12 9.33
CA ASP A 160 -4.58 17.19 10.74
C ASP A 160 -4.13 15.82 11.27
N ILE A 161 -2.87 15.76 11.67
CA ILE A 161 -2.20 14.61 12.29
C ILE A 161 -1.58 14.99 13.64
N SER A 162 -2.02 16.10 14.24
CA SER A 162 -1.53 16.59 15.54
C SER A 162 -1.80 15.62 16.70
N GLY A 163 -2.75 14.69 16.53
CA GLY A 163 -3.07 13.65 17.51
C GLY A 163 -2.14 12.43 17.51
N TRP A 164 -1.17 12.35 16.60
CA TRP A 164 -0.25 11.23 16.52
C TRP A 164 0.74 11.21 17.70
N ASN A 165 0.83 10.08 18.42
CA ASN A 165 1.90 9.84 19.38
C ASN A 165 3.17 9.37 18.64
N THR A 166 4.18 10.24 18.62
CA THR A 166 5.44 10.03 17.88
C THR A 166 6.65 9.79 18.79
N GLU A 167 6.45 9.45 20.07
CA GLU A 167 7.52 9.27 21.06
C GLU A 167 8.59 8.22 20.66
N LYS A 168 8.21 7.21 19.88
CA LYS A 168 9.13 6.16 19.41
C LYS A 168 9.77 6.45 18.05
N VAL A 169 9.39 7.53 17.39
CA VAL A 169 9.92 7.85 16.06
C VAL A 169 11.37 8.32 16.20
N GLU A 170 12.28 7.58 15.60
CA GLU A 170 13.72 7.85 15.57
C GLU A 170 14.08 8.83 14.44
N THR A 171 13.32 8.84 13.35
CA THR A 171 13.53 9.74 12.21
C THR A 171 12.25 10.18 11.53
N MET A 172 12.14 11.49 11.30
CA MET A 172 11.14 12.16 10.46
C MET A 172 11.82 13.04 9.40
N PHE A 173 13.10 12.78 9.08
CA PHE A 173 13.84 13.64 8.16
C PHE A 173 13.12 13.71 6.81
N GLY A 174 12.89 14.93 6.34
CA GLY A 174 12.20 15.20 5.09
C GLY A 174 10.72 14.81 5.05
N MET A 175 10.09 14.46 6.18
CA MET A 175 8.71 13.94 6.22
C MET A 175 7.71 14.76 5.39
N PHE A 176 7.84 16.09 5.36
CA PHE A 176 6.97 17.02 4.61
C PHE A 176 7.73 17.84 3.55
N GLY A 177 8.90 17.39 3.10
CA GLY A 177 9.65 18.13 2.07
C GLY A 177 8.87 18.16 0.77
N GLY A 178 8.31 19.31 0.38
CA GLY A 178 7.49 19.47 -0.84
C GLY A 178 5.99 19.15 -0.66
N ALA A 179 5.54 18.84 0.56
CA ALA A 179 4.11 18.72 0.90
C ALA A 179 3.49 20.09 1.19
#